data_AF-A0A644ZUS0-F1
#
_entry.id   AF-A0A644ZUS0-F1
#
_cell.length_a   1.000
_cell.length_b   1.000
_cell.length_c   1.000
_cell.angle_alpha   90.00
_cell.angle_beta   90.00
_cell.angle_gamma   90.00
#
_symmetry.space_group_name_H-M   'P 1'
#
loop_
_entity.id
_entity.type
_entity.pdbx_description
1 polymer ?
#
loop_
_entity_poly.entity_id
_entity_poly.type
_entity_poly.pdbx_seq_one_letter_code
_entity_poly.pdbx_strand_id
1 'polypeptide(L)'
;MDLTLTAGKYSYPLETKQNLFGFAYDRFPTTWKQGSPFFYLCMEDPSLWEPTFGYSYPNDRAFEAAMRQSYLTNLEKRVQRQD
;
A
#
# COMPACT_ATOMS: atom_id res chain seq x y z
N MET A 1 -21.30 -11.91 5.11
CA MET A 1 -20.59 -11.49 3.89
C MET A 1 -19.94 -12.73 3.35
N ASP A 2 -20.30 -13.14 2.14
CA ASP A 2 -19.83 -14.41 1.59
C ASP A 2 -18.46 -14.22 0.92
N LEU A 3 -17.61 -15.23 1.04
CA LEU A 3 -16.29 -15.22 0.40
C LEU A 3 -16.41 -15.65 -1.07
N THR A 4 -15.55 -15.11 -1.91
CA THR A 4 -15.45 -15.45 -3.33
C THR A 4 -14.17 -16.21 -3.61
N LEU A 5 -14.20 -17.11 -4.60
CA LEU A 5 -12.99 -17.76 -5.08
C LEU A 5 -12.11 -16.75 -5.82
N THR A 6 -10.89 -16.54 -5.32
CA THR A 6 -9.91 -15.57 -5.82
C THR A 6 -8.54 -16.24 -5.83
N ALA A 7 -7.90 -16.31 -6.99
CA ALA A 7 -6.57 -16.93 -7.16
C ALA A 7 -6.42 -18.32 -6.48
N GLY A 8 -7.47 -19.15 -6.55
CA GLY A 8 -7.47 -20.51 -5.99
C GLY A 8 -7.73 -20.60 -4.48
N LYS A 9 -8.05 -19.49 -3.81
CA LYS A 9 -8.43 -19.44 -2.39
C LYS A 9 -9.72 -18.66 -2.19
N TYR A 10 -10.43 -18.89 -1.09
CA TYR A 10 -11.56 -18.04 -0.73
C TYR A 10 -11.06 -16.76 -0.08
N SER A 11 -11.50 -15.61 -0.59
CA SER A 11 -11.14 -14.28 -0.10
C SER A 11 -12.37 -13.37 -0.11
N TYR A 12 -12.26 -12.19 0.49
CA TYR A 12 -13.33 -11.20 0.42
C TYR A 12 -13.54 -10.72 -1.03
N PRO A 13 -14.80 -10.40 -1.43
CA PRO A 13 -15.06 -9.73 -2.69
C PRO A 13 -14.25 -8.43 -2.83
N LEU A 14 -13.97 -8.03 -4.06
CA LEU A 14 -13.16 -6.84 -4.37
C LEU A 14 -13.70 -5.57 -3.67
N GLU A 15 -15.01 -5.36 -3.71
CA GLU A 15 -15.67 -4.23 -3.05
C GLU A 15 -15.46 -4.24 -1.52
N THR A 16 -15.58 -5.41 -0.89
CA THR A 16 -15.32 -5.56 0.54
C THR A 16 -13.87 -5.22 0.86
N LYS A 17 -12.91 -5.69 0.04
CA LYS A 17 -11.48 -5.38 0.22
C LYS A 17 -11.21 -3.89 0.08
N GLN A 18 -11.78 -3.25 -0.94
CA GLN A 18 -11.66 -1.79 -1.12
C GLN A 18 -12.17 -1.02 0.09
N ASN A 19 -13.34 -1.39 0.62
CA ASN A 19 -13.90 -0.76 1.81
C ASN A 19 -13.01 -0.98 3.05
N LEU A 20 -12.49 -2.18 3.24
CA LEU A 20 -11.61 -2.51 4.36
C LEU A 20 -10.28 -1.74 4.28
N PHE A 21 -9.63 -1.78 3.12
CA PHE A 21 -8.33 -1.14 2.93
C PHE A 21 -8.44 0.38 2.92
N GLY A 22 -9.45 0.94 2.24
CA GLY A 22 -9.73 2.37 2.24
C GLY A 22 -10.02 2.88 3.65
N PHE A 23 -10.90 2.19 4.39
CA PHE A 23 -11.18 2.54 5.79
C PHE A 23 -9.90 2.52 6.64
N ALA A 24 -9.06 1.49 6.52
CA ALA A 24 -7.82 1.40 7.27
C ALA A 24 -6.84 2.52 6.88
N TYR A 25 -6.68 2.78 5.58
CA TYR A 25 -5.83 3.85 5.07
C TYR A 25 -6.27 5.22 5.58
N ASP A 26 -7.57 5.47 5.63
CA ASP A 26 -8.16 6.73 6.11
C ASP A 26 -7.88 7.04 7.57
N ARG A 27 -7.57 6.03 8.39
CA ARG A 27 -7.23 6.23 9.81
C ARG A 27 -5.78 6.64 10.04
N PHE A 28 -4.90 6.48 9.07
CA PHE A 28 -3.52 6.93 9.22
C PHE A 28 -3.40 8.46 9.12
N PRO A 29 -2.53 9.09 9.93
CA PRO A 29 -2.24 10.52 9.81
C PRO A 29 -1.76 10.88 8.40
N THR A 30 -2.07 12.09 7.94
CA THR A 30 -1.60 12.59 6.64
C THR A 30 -0.06 12.56 6.53
N THR A 31 0.65 12.77 7.64
CA THR A 31 2.12 12.68 7.69
C THR A 31 2.65 11.29 7.38
N TRP A 32 1.88 10.24 7.64
CA TRP A 32 2.22 8.88 7.25
C TRP A 32 1.99 8.67 5.76
N LYS A 33 0.84 9.14 5.26
CA LYS A 33 0.45 9.03 3.84
C LYS A 33 1.41 9.74 2.89
N GLN A 34 1.99 10.86 3.31
CA GLN A 34 2.89 11.71 2.50
C GLN A 34 4.39 11.42 2.72
N GLY A 35 4.73 10.39 3.50
CA GLY A 35 6.11 10.18 3.90
C GLY A 35 6.43 8.73 4.23
N SER A 36 6.40 8.40 5.52
CA SER A 36 6.75 7.09 6.04
C SER A 36 5.66 6.65 7.02
N PRO A 37 5.14 5.42 6.93
CA PRO A 37 5.70 4.27 6.23
C PRO A 37 5.36 4.21 4.72
N PHE A 38 6.02 3.30 4.01
CA PHE A 38 5.63 2.91 2.65
C PHE A 38 4.44 1.95 2.72
N PHE A 39 3.34 2.28 2.03
CA PHE A 39 2.15 1.44 1.98
C PHE A 39 2.21 0.45 0.81
N TYR A 40 1.83 -0.81 1.08
CA TYR A 40 1.87 -1.89 0.11
C TYR A 40 0.71 -2.86 0.34
N LEU A 41 -0.08 -3.12 -0.70
CA LEU A 41 -1.09 -4.18 -0.71
C LEU A 41 -0.49 -5.46 -1.30
N CYS A 42 -0.03 -6.35 -0.43
CA CYS A 42 0.71 -7.56 -0.83
C CYS A 42 -0.20 -8.62 -1.45
N MET A 43 0.15 -9.10 -2.66
CA MET A 43 -0.62 -10.11 -3.40
C MET A 43 -2.10 -9.77 -3.63
N GLU A 44 -2.43 -8.49 -3.54
CA GLU A 44 -3.78 -7.98 -3.81
C GLU A 44 -3.90 -7.48 -5.24
N ASP A 45 -5.14 -7.41 -5.72
CA ASP A 45 -5.44 -6.95 -7.06
C ASP A 45 -4.97 -5.49 -7.25
N PRO A 46 -4.19 -5.17 -8.30
CA PRO A 46 -3.72 -3.80 -8.57
C PRO A 46 -4.85 -2.76 -8.68
N SER A 47 -6.05 -3.17 -9.09
CA SER A 47 -7.22 -2.28 -9.16
C SER A 47 -7.65 -1.71 -7.80
N LEU A 48 -7.21 -2.30 -6.68
CA LEU A 48 -7.48 -1.79 -5.34
C LEU A 48 -6.60 -0.61 -4.95
N TRP A 49 -5.50 -0.35 -5.66
CA TRP A 49 -4.51 0.65 -5.26
C TRP A 49 -5.01 2.08 -5.40
N GLU A 50 -5.45 2.46 -6.61
CA GLU A 50 -5.96 3.81 -6.88
C GLU A 50 -7.14 4.17 -5.96
N PRO A 51 -8.16 3.30 -5.75
CA PRO A 51 -9.26 3.61 -4.85
C PRO A 51 -8.89 3.61 -3.36
N THR A 52 -7.81 2.91 -2.96
CA THR A 52 -7.38 2.84 -1.56
C THR A 52 -6.44 3.98 -1.21
N PHE A 53 -5.42 4.23 -2.04
CA PHE A 53 -4.33 5.16 -1.74
C PHE A 53 -4.44 6.49 -2.50
N GLY A 54 -5.26 6.56 -3.55
CA GLY A 54 -5.28 7.68 -4.49
C GLY A 54 -4.09 7.69 -5.45
N TYR A 55 -3.39 6.56 -5.57
CA TYR A 55 -2.33 6.34 -6.54
C TYR A 55 -2.12 4.85 -6.79
N SER A 56 -1.51 4.54 -7.94
CA SER A 56 -1.13 3.19 -8.35
C SER A 56 0.17 3.24 -9.15
N TYR A 57 0.80 2.07 -9.36
CA TYR A 57 2.01 1.96 -10.17
C TYR A 57 1.69 1.30 -11.51
N PRO A 58 2.27 1.79 -12.62
CA PRO A 58 1.98 1.25 -13.96
C PRO A 58 2.56 -0.15 -14.19
N ASN A 59 3.54 -0.56 -13.39
CA ASN A 59 4.19 -1.87 -13.46
C ASN A 59 5.03 -2.13 -12.20
N ASP A 60 5.45 -3.39 -12.04
CA ASP A 60 6.27 -3.85 -10.91
C ASP A 60 7.59 -3.09 -10.78
N ARG A 61 8.22 -2.71 -11.90
CA ARG A 61 9.48 -1.95 -11.87
C ARG A 61 9.29 -0.57 -11.24
N ALA A 62 8.20 0.13 -11.57
CA ALA A 62 7.88 1.42 -10.98
C ALA A 62 7.58 1.30 -9.48
N PHE A 63 6.82 0.27 -9.09
CA PHE A 63 6.55 -0.06 -7.69
C PHE A 63 7.85 -0.33 -6.92
N GLU A 64 8.71 -1.22 -7.44
CA GLU A 64 9.99 -1.57 -6.80
C GLU A 64 10.91 -0.37 -6.65
N ALA A 65 10.98 0.50 -7.65
CA ALA A 65 11.78 1.72 -7.60
C ALA A 65 11.29 2.65 -6.48
N ALA A 66 9.98 2.86 -6.37
CA ALA A 66 9.39 3.68 -5.31
C ALA A 66 9.62 3.08 -3.91
N MET A 67 9.47 1.75 -3.78
CA MET A 67 9.72 1.02 -2.54
C MET A 67 11.18 1.17 -2.09
N ARG A 68 12.14 0.94 -3.00
CA ARG A 68 13.59 1.10 -2.71
C ARG A 68 13.92 2.53 -2.30
N GLN A 69 13.38 3.52 -3.00
CA GLN A 69 13.60 4.92 -2.67
C GLN A 69 13.09 5.26 -1.27
N SER A 70 11.89 4.79 -0.89
CA SER A 70 11.35 4.98 0.46
C SER A 70 12.25 4.37 1.54
N TYR A 71 12.82 3.19 1.29
CA TYR A 71 13.73 2.54 2.23
C TYR A 71 15.04 3.30 2.39
N LEU A 72 15.65 3.74 1.28
CA LEU A 72 16.88 4.54 1.31
C LEU A 72 16.66 5.86 2.07
N THR A 73 15.58 6.59 1.78
CA THR A 73 15.25 7.83 2.49
C THR A 73 15.01 7.60 3.99
N ASN A 74 14.41 6.46 4.39
CA ASN A 74 14.27 6.13 5.81
C ASN A 74 15.63 5.84 6.48
N LEU A 75 16.58 5.23 5.78
CA LEU A 75 17.93 4.99 6.27
C LEU A 75 18.71 6.29 6.43
N GLU A 76 18.67 7.18 5.44
CA GLU A 76 19.30 8.51 5.49
C GLU A 76 18.81 9.33 6.68
N LYS A 77 17.48 9.37 6.89
CA LYS A 77 16.87 10.02 8.06
C LYS A 77 17.32 9.41 9.39
N ARG A 78 17.70 8.14 9.44
CA ARG A 78 18.23 7.49 10.65
C ARG A 78 19.67 7.92 10.92
N VAL A 79 20.50 7.97 9.89
CA VAL A 79 21.90 8.44 10.00
C VAL A 79 21.93 9.88 10.53
N GLN A 80 21.13 10.78 9.94
CA GLN A 80 21.07 12.20 10.34
C GLN A 80 20.54 12.46 11.77
N ARG A 81 19.91 11.48 12.41
CA ARG A 81 19.40 11.61 13.80
C ARG A 81 20.42 11.13 14.85
N GLN A 82 21.52 10.53 14.42
CA GLN A 82 22.59 10.02 15.28
C GLN A 82 23.79 10.97 15.37
N ASP A 83 23.86 11.97 14.49
CA ASP A 83 24.80 13.10 14.53
C ASP A 83 24.22 14.28 15.33
#